data_AF-A0A930X2W9-F1
#
_entry.id   AF-A0A930X2W9-F1
#
_cell.length_a   1.000
_cell.length_b   1.000
_cell.length_c   1.000
_cell.angle_alpha   90.00
_cell.angle_beta   90.00
_cell.angle_gamma   90.00
#
_symmetry.space_group_name_H-M   'P 1'
#
loop_
_entity.id
_entity.type
_entity.pdbx_description
1 polymer ?
#
loop_
_entity_poly.entity_id
_entity_poly.type
_entity_poly.pdbx_seq_one_letter_code
_entity_poly.pdbx_strand_id
1 'polypeptide(L)'
;MGLALYESLRQHYGEHFTLWVICMDETLEDYFQRLNLRQIREISLRQIEDQDLLQAKQTRNFQEYCWTVTPFTFSAVFSADPGIQRVTYLDADLYFFQRADLIFQELEDSGKDILITEHAYAPEYDYSEVSGRFCVQFITVKRTEKAQKIIEIWQKQCLEWCYSYPDAGRFGDQKYLDQWPTEFPDSVHILEDQQLALAPWNASYIARTRGSLVPVFYHFHGFRIFSEKKARAFFGYRICPAAEVFYLAYVRHLRSILMRINQHGIATPLIPLSPESLHWKLPFRLIARRFRKEVKYYALK
;
A
#
# COMPACT_ATOMS: atom_id res chain seq x y z
N MET A 1 -4.88 8.94 5.14
CA MET A 1 -5.06 7.66 4.41
C MET A 1 -4.82 6.48 5.35
N GLY A 2 -3.69 6.42 6.07
CA GLY A 2 -3.46 5.40 7.11
C GLY A 2 -4.56 5.29 8.19
N LEU A 3 -5.21 6.40 8.58
CA LEU A 3 -6.39 6.34 9.46
C LEU A 3 -7.59 5.61 8.82
N ALA A 4 -7.78 5.72 7.50
CA ALA A 4 -8.84 5.00 6.80
C ALA A 4 -8.55 3.50 6.74
N LEU A 5 -7.27 3.12 6.54
CA LEU A 5 -6.80 1.75 6.70
C LEU A 5 -7.13 1.22 8.10
N TYR A 6 -6.66 1.92 9.14
CA TYR A 6 -6.91 1.57 10.55
C TYR A 6 -8.40 1.40 10.87
N GLU A 7 -9.26 2.35 10.47
CA GLU A 7 -10.69 2.27 10.77
C GLU A 7 -11.41 1.20 9.96
N SER A 8 -10.96 0.91 8.72
CA SER A 8 -11.48 -0.22 7.95
C SER A 8 -11.12 -1.57 8.57
N LEU A 9 -9.90 -1.72 9.11
CA LEU A 9 -9.52 -2.91 9.89
C LEU A 9 -10.38 -3.02 11.14
N ARG A 10 -10.57 -1.93 11.89
CA ARG A 10 -11.41 -1.91 13.09
C ARG A 10 -12.86 -2.28 12.80
N GLN A 11 -13.39 -1.92 11.63
CA GLN A 11 -14.74 -2.31 11.22
C GLN A 11 -14.90 -3.83 11.09
N HIS A 12 -13.86 -4.54 10.64
CA HIS A 12 -13.93 -5.98 10.35
C HIS A 12 -13.35 -6.87 11.46
N TYR A 13 -12.43 -6.33 12.26
CA TYR A 13 -11.73 -7.05 13.33
C TYR A 13 -12.08 -6.57 14.74
N GLY A 14 -12.81 -5.47 14.89
CA GLY A 14 -13.09 -4.88 16.20
C GLY A 14 -11.79 -4.50 16.90
N GLU A 15 -11.54 -5.06 18.08
CA GLU A 15 -10.30 -4.86 18.82
C GLU A 15 -9.25 -5.97 18.59
N HIS A 16 -9.56 -6.96 17.75
CA HIS A 16 -8.74 -8.16 17.56
C HIS A 16 -7.68 -8.01 16.45
N PHE A 17 -6.89 -6.94 16.53
CA PHE A 17 -5.70 -6.75 15.70
C PHE A 17 -4.73 -5.79 16.39
N THR A 18 -3.46 -5.86 15.99
CA THR A 18 -2.45 -4.85 16.32
C THR A 18 -1.91 -4.30 15.02
N LEU A 19 -1.99 -2.98 14.83
CA LEU A 19 -1.40 -2.27 13.71
C LEU A 19 -0.10 -1.62 14.15
N TRP A 20 1.01 -2.22 13.75
CA TRP A 20 2.33 -1.65 13.94
C TRP A 20 2.55 -0.57 12.87
N VAL A 21 2.97 0.63 13.29
CA VAL A 21 3.21 1.76 12.39
C VAL A 21 4.65 2.21 12.54
N ILE A 22 5.39 2.15 11.42
CA ILE A 22 6.71 2.76 11.33
C ILE A 22 6.52 4.26 11.13
N CYS A 23 6.92 5.05 12.12
CA CYS A 23 6.76 6.50 12.09
C CYS A 23 7.91 7.13 11.31
N MET A 24 7.66 7.44 10.03
CA MET A 24 8.67 8.03 9.13
C MET A 24 9.06 9.48 9.49
N ASP A 25 8.27 10.13 10.36
CA ASP A 25 8.55 11.44 10.94
C ASP A 25 8.04 11.52 12.39
N GLU A 26 8.60 12.45 13.17
CA GLU A 26 8.23 12.66 14.59
C GLU A 26 6.83 13.29 14.75
N THR A 27 6.27 13.86 13.68
CA THR A 27 4.95 14.53 13.75
C THR A 27 3.84 13.49 13.89
N LEU A 28 4.04 12.30 13.32
CA LEU A 28 3.09 11.19 13.41
C LEU A 28 2.92 10.69 14.85
N GLU A 29 3.99 10.66 15.65
CA GLU A 29 3.98 10.22 17.05
C GLU A 29 3.06 11.14 17.89
N ASP A 30 3.16 12.47 17.72
CA ASP A 30 2.25 13.45 18.37
C ASP A 30 0.78 13.26 17.94
N TYR A 31 0.54 12.95 16.66
CA TYR A 31 -0.81 12.71 16.17
C TYR A 31 -1.44 11.47 16.80
N PHE A 32 -0.69 10.38 16.96
CA PHE A 32 -1.21 9.17 17.58
C PHE A 32 -1.53 9.36 19.06
N GLN A 33 -0.70 10.12 19.79
CA GLN A 33 -0.98 10.49 21.18
C GLN A 33 -2.30 11.27 21.31
N ARG A 34 -2.55 12.24 20.41
CA ARG A 34 -3.79 13.04 20.41
C ARG A 34 -5.04 12.23 20.05
N LEU A 35 -4.90 11.22 19.19
CA LEU A 35 -6.01 10.41 18.70
C LEU A 35 -6.32 9.18 19.58
N ASN A 36 -5.41 8.80 20.48
CA ASN A 36 -5.58 7.69 21.45
C ASN A 36 -6.07 6.37 20.80
N LEU A 37 -5.33 5.92 19.78
CA LEU A 37 -5.70 4.75 18.97
C LEU A 37 -5.15 3.45 19.59
N ARG A 38 -6.00 2.71 20.31
CA ARG A 38 -5.60 1.57 21.17
C ARG A 38 -4.88 0.42 20.46
N GLN A 39 -5.27 0.10 19.22
CA GLN A 39 -4.69 -1.01 18.45
C GLN A 39 -3.41 -0.60 17.70
N ILE A 40 -2.97 0.66 17.81
CA ILE A 40 -1.73 1.11 17.19
C ILE A 40 -0.55 0.86 18.14
N ARG A 41 0.55 0.37 17.56
CA ARG A 41 1.87 0.29 18.20
C ARG A 41 2.87 1.02 17.31
N GLU A 42 3.53 2.00 17.87
CA GLU A 42 4.46 2.86 17.15
C GLU A 42 5.87 2.29 17.23
N ILE A 43 6.56 2.24 16.10
CA ILE A 43 8.00 2.01 16.05
C ILE A 43 8.60 3.25 15.38
N SER A 44 9.41 3.99 16.13
CA SER A 44 10.08 5.16 15.60
C SER A 44 11.09 4.73 14.52
N LEU A 45 11.20 5.49 13.43
CA LEU A 45 12.16 5.18 12.36
C LEU A 45 13.60 5.03 12.88
N ARG A 46 13.97 5.80 13.92
CA ARG A 46 15.28 5.70 14.60
C ARG A 46 15.58 4.33 15.21
N GLN A 47 14.56 3.54 15.55
CA GLN A 47 14.72 2.20 16.10
C GLN A 47 15.07 1.16 15.02
N ILE A 48 14.85 1.51 13.75
CA ILE A 48 15.07 0.64 12.60
C ILE A 48 16.32 1.06 11.82
N GLU A 49 16.63 2.36 11.80
CA GLU A 49 17.76 2.94 11.08
C GLU A 49 19.12 2.48 11.65
N ASP A 50 19.72 1.49 10.98
CA ASP A 50 21.13 1.13 11.15
C ASP A 50 22.04 1.97 10.23
N GLN A 51 23.34 1.68 10.24
CA GLN A 51 24.32 2.40 9.43
C GLN A 51 24.03 2.29 7.92
N ASP A 52 23.57 1.14 7.45
CA ASP A 52 23.31 0.88 6.03
C ASP A 52 22.06 1.64 5.56
N LEU A 53 20.98 1.63 6.36
CA LEU A 53 19.78 2.42 6.10
C LEU A 53 20.07 3.91 6.13
N LEU A 54 20.89 4.40 7.07
CA LEU A 54 21.29 5.80 7.13
C LEU A 54 22.14 6.20 5.92
N GLN A 55 23.00 5.31 5.42
CA GLN A 55 23.74 5.55 4.18
C GLN A 55 22.81 5.59 2.98
N ALA A 56 21.87 4.65 2.88
CA ALA A 56 20.88 4.64 1.80
C ALA A 56 20.05 5.93 1.79
N LYS A 57 19.59 6.39 2.96
CA LYS A 57 18.78 7.61 3.13
C LYS A 57 19.41 8.86 2.49
N GLN A 58 20.74 8.93 2.40
CA GLN A 58 21.43 10.07 1.80
C GLN A 58 21.21 10.21 0.29
N THR A 59 20.89 9.11 -0.40
CA THR A 59 20.74 9.10 -1.86
C THR A 59 19.31 8.84 -2.33
N ARG A 60 18.39 8.47 -1.43
CA ARG A 60 16.98 8.21 -1.76
C ARG A 60 16.14 9.46 -1.47
N ASN A 61 15.19 9.76 -2.35
CA ASN A 61 14.14 10.70 -1.98
C ASN A 61 13.19 10.07 -0.93
N PHE A 62 12.30 10.86 -0.34
CA PHE A 62 11.41 10.38 0.73
C PHE A 62 10.61 9.13 0.34
N GLN A 63 10.04 9.09 -0.87
CA GLN A 63 9.25 7.95 -1.34
C GLN A 63 10.12 6.70 -1.54
N GLU A 64 11.28 6.86 -2.17
CA GLU A 64 12.26 5.77 -2.37
C GLU A 64 12.78 5.23 -1.04
N TYR A 65 12.93 6.11 -0.04
CA TYR A 65 13.34 5.69 1.29
C TYR A 65 12.25 4.91 2.02
N CYS A 66 10.97 5.31 1.90
CA CYS A 66 9.86 4.50 2.38
C CYS A 66 9.91 3.08 1.81
N TRP A 67 10.12 2.94 0.50
CA TRP A 67 10.27 1.63 -0.16
C TRP A 67 11.49 0.87 0.33
N THR A 68 12.63 1.56 0.52
CA THR A 68 13.85 0.95 1.04
C THR A 68 13.64 0.34 2.43
N VAL A 69 12.80 0.98 3.26
CA VAL A 69 12.50 0.54 4.64
C VAL A 69 11.44 -0.56 4.68
N THR A 70 10.60 -0.73 3.65
CA THR A 70 9.54 -1.76 3.60
C THR A 70 9.97 -3.16 4.10
N PRO A 71 11.07 -3.76 3.60
CA PRO A 71 11.49 -5.09 4.06
C PRO A 71 12.02 -5.12 5.50
N PHE A 72 12.42 -3.98 6.07
CA PHE A 72 12.87 -3.87 7.47
C PHE A 72 11.72 -3.86 8.47
N THR A 73 10.50 -3.55 8.02
CA THR A 73 9.30 -3.50 8.87
C THR A 73 9.01 -4.86 9.55
N PHE A 74 9.24 -5.97 8.84
CA PHE A 74 9.04 -7.32 9.40
C PHE A 74 10.00 -7.60 10.56
N SER A 75 11.30 -7.36 10.35
CA SER A 75 12.31 -7.56 11.39
C SER A 75 12.07 -6.65 12.58
N ALA A 76 11.67 -5.40 12.34
CA ALA A 76 11.32 -4.46 13.41
C ALA A 76 10.18 -4.98 14.30
N VAL A 77 9.08 -5.47 13.70
CA VAL A 77 7.94 -6.00 14.46
C VAL A 77 8.31 -7.29 15.19
N PHE A 78 8.99 -8.23 14.53
CA PHE A 78 9.43 -9.46 15.18
C PHE A 78 10.41 -9.19 16.34
N SER A 79 11.24 -8.16 16.25
CA SER A 79 12.16 -7.79 17.33
C SER A 79 11.43 -7.11 18.48
N ALA A 80 10.43 -6.28 18.19
CA ALA A 80 9.62 -5.59 19.18
C ALA A 80 8.74 -6.55 20.01
N ASP A 81 8.25 -7.64 19.41
CA ASP A 81 7.45 -8.64 20.10
C ASP A 81 7.81 -10.08 19.68
N PRO A 82 8.62 -10.79 20.49
CA PRO A 82 8.99 -12.17 20.23
C PRO A 82 7.82 -13.18 20.29
N GLY A 83 6.63 -12.80 20.72
CA GLY A 83 5.44 -13.65 20.66
C GLY A 83 4.81 -13.70 19.26
N ILE A 84 5.05 -12.70 18.41
CA ILE A 84 4.43 -12.59 17.09
C ILE A 84 4.98 -13.66 16.14
N GLN A 85 4.09 -14.47 15.59
CA GLN A 85 4.42 -15.55 14.65
C GLN A 85 4.15 -15.20 13.18
N ARG A 86 3.42 -14.12 12.91
CA ARG A 86 3.07 -13.69 11.56
C ARG A 86 2.88 -12.19 11.51
N VAL A 87 3.46 -11.55 10.51
CA VAL A 87 3.32 -10.10 10.24
C VAL A 87 2.83 -9.93 8.81
N THR A 88 1.90 -8.99 8.62
CA THR A 88 1.45 -8.58 7.28
C THR A 88 1.77 -7.12 7.07
N TYR A 89 2.64 -6.82 6.10
CA TYR A 89 2.85 -5.45 5.63
C TYR A 89 1.63 -4.98 4.85
N LEU A 90 1.21 -3.74 5.11
CA LEU A 90 0.06 -3.10 4.48
C LEU A 90 0.44 -1.71 3.99
N ASP A 91 0.18 -1.43 2.72
CA ASP A 91 0.27 -0.07 2.20
C ASP A 91 -0.77 0.86 2.86
N ALA A 92 -0.38 2.08 3.19
CA ALA A 92 -1.22 3.02 3.95
C ALA A 92 -2.45 3.54 3.17
N ASP A 93 -2.53 3.24 1.87
CA ASP A 93 -3.62 3.57 0.97
C ASP A 93 -4.51 2.36 0.61
N LEU A 94 -4.38 1.26 1.37
CA LEU A 94 -5.37 0.19 1.38
C LEU A 94 -6.62 0.56 2.19
N TYR A 95 -7.75 -0.05 1.81
CA TYR A 95 -8.99 -0.02 2.60
C TYR A 95 -9.68 -1.38 2.55
N PHE A 96 -10.04 -1.90 3.70
CA PHE A 96 -10.67 -3.21 3.84
C PHE A 96 -12.19 -3.14 3.67
N PHE A 97 -12.72 -3.94 2.76
CA PHE A 97 -14.16 -4.15 2.56
C PHE A 97 -14.64 -5.44 3.20
N GLN A 98 -13.74 -6.38 3.49
CA GLN A 98 -14.00 -7.61 4.23
C GLN A 98 -12.80 -7.97 5.10
N ARG A 99 -12.97 -9.02 5.91
CA ARG A 99 -11.88 -9.68 6.64
C ARG A 99 -10.91 -10.38 5.67
N ALA A 100 -9.62 -10.32 5.95
CA ALA A 100 -8.54 -10.99 5.22
C ALA A 100 -8.37 -12.48 5.58
N ASP A 101 -9.27 -13.04 6.38
CA ASP A 101 -9.19 -14.42 6.85
C ASP A 101 -9.07 -15.43 5.70
N LEU A 102 -9.71 -15.17 4.55
CA LEU A 102 -9.58 -16.01 3.35
C LEU A 102 -8.15 -16.00 2.79
N ILE A 103 -7.50 -14.83 2.75
CA ILE A 103 -6.10 -14.70 2.29
C ILE A 103 -5.17 -15.42 3.27
N PHE A 104 -5.41 -15.29 4.57
CA PHE A 104 -4.61 -15.98 5.57
C PHE A 104 -4.81 -17.49 5.54
N GLN A 105 -6.04 -17.96 5.35
CA GLN A 105 -6.33 -19.39 5.22
C GLN A 105 -5.60 -19.99 4.02
N GLU A 106 -5.55 -19.28 2.89
CA GLU A 106 -4.82 -19.72 1.70
C GLU A 106 -3.31 -19.91 1.98
N LEU A 107 -2.69 -18.99 2.73
CA LEU A 107 -1.31 -19.15 3.19
C LEU A 107 -1.14 -20.32 4.17
N GLU A 108 -2.09 -20.57 5.07
CA GLU A 108 -2.01 -21.72 5.96
C GLU A 108 -2.17 -23.05 5.20
N ASP A 109 -3.13 -23.14 4.28
CA ASP A 109 -3.41 -24.32 3.48
C ASP A 109 -2.26 -24.67 2.52
N SER A 110 -1.57 -23.67 1.98
CA SER A 110 -0.38 -23.88 1.14
C SER A 110 0.82 -24.47 1.91
N GLY A 111 0.83 -24.37 3.23
CA GLY A 111 1.98 -24.77 4.07
C GLY A 111 3.23 -23.89 3.91
N LYS A 112 3.11 -22.76 3.19
CA LYS A 112 4.24 -21.87 2.87
C LYS A 112 4.48 -20.80 3.94
N ASP A 113 5.58 -20.08 3.77
CA ASP A 113 6.13 -19.15 4.76
C ASP A 113 5.74 -17.69 4.49
N ILE A 114 5.61 -17.31 3.22
CA ILE A 114 5.34 -15.96 2.76
C ILE A 114 4.16 -15.97 1.78
N LEU A 115 3.27 -14.99 1.86
CA LEU A 115 2.25 -14.71 0.85
C LEU A 115 2.51 -13.36 0.19
N ILE A 116 2.49 -13.33 -1.14
CA ILE A 116 2.56 -12.13 -1.96
C ILE A 116 1.34 -12.01 -2.89
N THR A 117 1.01 -10.78 -3.28
CA THR A 117 -0.11 -10.50 -4.19
C THR A 117 0.40 -10.02 -5.55
N GLU A 118 -0.15 -10.58 -6.63
CA GLU A 118 0.06 -10.04 -7.98
C GLU A 118 -0.67 -8.71 -8.15
N HIS A 119 -0.16 -7.84 -9.04
CA HIS A 119 -0.98 -6.74 -9.53
C HIS A 119 -2.24 -7.25 -10.24
N ALA A 120 -2.13 -8.42 -10.89
CA ALA A 120 -3.22 -8.99 -11.70
C ALA A 120 -3.75 -7.96 -12.71
N TYR A 121 -2.85 -7.26 -13.41
CA TYR A 121 -3.22 -6.16 -14.29
C TYR A 121 -4.30 -6.58 -15.29
N ALA A 122 -5.27 -5.70 -15.53
CA ALA A 122 -6.03 -5.78 -16.76
C ALA A 122 -5.09 -5.48 -17.95
N PRO A 123 -5.27 -6.14 -19.12
CA PRO A 123 -4.30 -6.02 -20.22
C PRO A 123 -4.04 -4.57 -20.66
N GLU A 124 -5.05 -3.70 -20.60
CA GLU A 124 -4.93 -2.28 -20.97
C GLU A 124 -4.15 -1.42 -19.97
N TYR A 125 -3.85 -1.95 -18.79
CA TYR A 125 -3.08 -1.29 -17.73
C TYR A 125 -1.84 -2.09 -17.33
N ASP A 126 -1.44 -3.08 -18.14
CA ASP A 126 -0.30 -3.93 -17.84
C ASP A 126 0.99 -3.11 -17.84
N TYR A 127 1.60 -3.08 -16.67
CA TYR A 127 2.87 -2.39 -16.42
C TYR A 127 3.89 -3.34 -15.78
N SER A 128 3.68 -4.65 -15.90
CA SER A 128 4.50 -5.69 -15.26
C SER A 128 5.95 -5.70 -15.74
N GLU A 129 6.19 -5.40 -17.02
CA GLU A 129 7.54 -5.19 -17.56
C GLU A 129 8.34 -4.15 -16.75
N VAL A 130 7.69 -3.03 -16.39
CA VAL A 130 8.35 -1.90 -15.73
C VAL A 130 8.31 -2.01 -14.21
N SER A 131 7.12 -2.19 -13.64
CA SER A 131 6.91 -2.21 -12.18
C SER A 131 6.93 -3.61 -11.58
N GLY A 132 6.90 -4.67 -12.38
CA GLY A 132 6.90 -6.05 -11.90
C GLY A 132 5.51 -6.67 -11.81
N ARG A 133 5.51 -7.99 -11.72
CA ARG A 133 4.33 -8.86 -11.63
C ARG A 133 3.61 -8.69 -10.29
N PHE A 134 4.37 -8.50 -9.21
CA PHE A 134 3.86 -8.41 -7.85
C PHE A 134 3.78 -6.98 -7.34
N CYS A 135 2.80 -6.73 -6.48
CA CYS A 135 2.60 -5.44 -5.82
C CYS A 135 2.98 -5.55 -4.35
N VAL A 136 3.87 -4.66 -3.88
CA VAL A 136 4.20 -4.54 -2.45
C VAL A 136 3.12 -3.71 -1.78
N GLN A 137 1.98 -4.35 -1.52
CA GLN A 137 0.82 -3.73 -0.88
C GLN A 137 0.30 -4.57 0.30
N PHE A 138 0.40 -5.89 0.17
CA PHE A 138 -0.07 -6.88 1.14
C PHE A 138 0.90 -8.07 1.09
N ILE A 139 1.83 -8.12 2.04
CA ILE A 139 2.82 -9.20 2.12
C ILE A 139 2.75 -9.81 3.50
N THR A 140 2.43 -11.09 3.59
CA THR A 140 2.37 -11.80 4.86
C THR A 140 3.60 -12.68 5.03
N VAL A 141 4.26 -12.58 6.17
CA VAL A 141 5.50 -13.29 6.50
C VAL A 141 5.29 -14.03 7.82
N LYS A 142 5.45 -15.36 7.80
CA LYS A 142 5.53 -16.17 9.02
C LYS A 142 6.92 -16.07 9.62
N ARG A 143 7.02 -16.23 10.94
CA ARG A 143 8.29 -16.18 11.65
C ARG A 143 9.06 -17.51 11.54
N THR A 144 9.47 -17.85 10.33
CA THR A 144 10.27 -19.05 10.06
C THR A 144 11.66 -18.64 9.57
N GLU A 145 12.64 -19.53 9.77
CA GLU A 145 14.01 -19.29 9.28
C GLU A 145 14.05 -19.10 7.76
N LYS A 146 13.17 -19.79 7.02
CA LYS A 146 13.06 -19.65 5.56
C LYS A 146 12.56 -18.26 5.18
N ALA A 147 11.47 -17.79 5.81
CA ALA A 147 10.93 -16.47 5.55
C ALA A 147 11.93 -15.36 5.89
N GLN A 148 12.61 -15.48 7.04
CA GLN A 148 13.61 -14.51 7.48
C GLN A 148 14.76 -14.37 6.48
N LYS A 149 15.29 -15.47 5.96
CA LYS A 149 16.34 -15.44 4.92
C LYS A 149 15.90 -14.71 3.65
N ILE A 150 14.66 -14.91 3.21
CA ILE A 150 14.11 -14.22 2.02
C ILE A 150 13.99 -12.71 2.30
N ILE A 151 13.51 -12.33 3.49
CA ILE A 151 13.42 -10.93 3.90
C ILE A 151 14.81 -10.30 4.00
N GLU A 152 15.82 -10.98 4.53
CA GLU A 152 17.21 -10.48 4.58
C GLU A 152 17.80 -10.27 3.18
N ILE A 153 17.48 -11.15 2.22
CA ILE A 153 17.87 -10.96 0.80
C ILE A 153 17.21 -9.68 0.25
N TRP A 154 15.91 -9.51 0.51
CA TRP A 154 15.17 -8.34 0.04
C TRP A 154 15.65 -7.03 0.67
N GLN A 155 16.03 -7.05 1.96
CA GLN A 155 16.67 -5.93 2.65
C GLN A 155 17.97 -5.52 1.95
N LYS A 156 18.86 -6.48 1.68
CA LYS A 156 20.13 -6.23 0.96
C LYS A 156 19.90 -5.67 -0.43
N GLN A 157 18.93 -6.23 -1.17
CA GLN A 157 18.56 -5.75 -2.49
C GLN A 157 18.09 -4.28 -2.46
N CYS A 158 17.21 -3.92 -1.51
CA CYS A 158 16.72 -2.54 -1.38
C CYS A 158 17.80 -1.54 -0.91
N LEU A 159 18.72 -1.98 -0.04
CA LEU A 159 19.88 -1.20 0.36
C LEU A 159 20.84 -0.95 -0.82
N GLU A 160 21.04 -1.94 -1.68
CA GLU A 160 21.84 -1.79 -2.89
C GLU A 160 21.17 -0.84 -3.88
N TRP A 161 19.89 -1.06 -4.16
CA TRP A 161 19.14 -0.30 -5.15
C TRP A 161 17.64 -0.28 -4.83
N CYS A 162 17.06 0.91 -4.71
CA CYS A 162 15.61 1.07 -4.52
C CYS A 162 15.21 2.49 -4.97
N TYR A 163 14.91 2.63 -6.26
CA TYR A 163 14.63 3.93 -6.88
C TYR A 163 13.32 3.91 -7.67
N SER A 164 12.78 5.11 -7.90
CA SER A 164 11.49 5.36 -8.57
C SER A 164 11.55 5.38 -10.10
N TYR A 165 12.71 5.08 -10.66
CA TYR A 165 12.92 4.93 -12.11
C TYR A 165 13.36 3.50 -12.41
N PRO A 166 12.93 2.92 -13.54
CA PRO A 166 13.34 1.57 -13.91
C PRO A 166 14.82 1.52 -14.30
N ASP A 167 15.51 0.45 -13.89
CA ASP A 167 16.91 0.22 -14.25
C ASP A 167 17.24 -1.28 -14.31
N ALA A 168 17.63 -1.77 -15.50
CA ALA A 168 18.08 -3.16 -15.71
C ALA A 168 17.17 -4.23 -15.07
N GLY A 169 15.84 -4.05 -15.15
CA GLY A 169 14.87 -4.98 -14.55
C GLY A 169 14.61 -4.75 -13.06
N ARG A 170 15.06 -3.63 -12.48
CA ARG A 170 14.75 -3.18 -11.11
C ARG A 170 13.77 -2.01 -11.11
N PHE A 171 12.88 -1.97 -10.13
CA PHE A 171 11.95 -0.85 -9.90
C PHE A 171 11.44 -0.90 -8.46
N GLY A 172 11.78 0.13 -7.67
CA GLY A 172 11.46 0.21 -6.25
C GLY A 172 11.87 -1.04 -5.47
N ASP A 173 11.09 -1.33 -4.43
CA ASP A 173 11.15 -2.54 -3.62
C ASP A 173 10.41 -3.72 -4.27
N GLN A 174 9.47 -3.45 -5.18
CA GLN A 174 8.56 -4.45 -5.72
C GLN A 174 9.13 -5.39 -6.78
N LYS A 175 10.03 -4.93 -7.65
CA LYS A 175 10.43 -5.76 -8.81
C LYS A 175 11.28 -6.98 -8.43
N TYR A 176 11.89 -6.96 -7.25
CA TYR A 176 12.60 -8.11 -6.69
C TYR A 176 11.70 -9.33 -6.47
N LEU A 177 10.41 -9.12 -6.18
CA LEU A 177 9.46 -10.21 -5.96
C LEU A 177 9.21 -11.05 -7.22
N ASP A 178 9.51 -10.53 -8.42
CA ASP A 178 9.31 -11.27 -9.68
C ASP A 178 10.10 -12.59 -9.71
N GLN A 179 11.25 -12.64 -9.02
CA GLN A 179 12.12 -13.80 -8.95
C GLN A 179 11.72 -14.81 -7.87
N TRP A 180 10.99 -14.35 -6.84
CA TRP A 180 10.70 -15.14 -5.63
C TRP A 180 9.98 -16.47 -5.89
N PRO A 181 8.98 -16.58 -6.80
CA PRO A 181 8.32 -17.85 -7.06
C PRO A 181 9.26 -18.92 -7.63
N THR A 182 10.30 -18.51 -8.36
CA THR A 182 11.28 -19.41 -8.97
C THR A 182 12.42 -19.71 -8.01
N GLU A 183 12.88 -18.73 -7.24
CA GLU A 183 13.98 -18.89 -6.29
C GLU A 183 13.57 -19.60 -4.99
N PHE A 184 12.32 -19.38 -4.55
CA PHE A 184 11.80 -19.89 -3.28
C PHE A 184 10.42 -20.57 -3.43
N PRO A 185 10.27 -21.56 -4.35
CA PRO A 185 8.98 -22.16 -4.68
C PRO A 185 8.29 -22.84 -3.47
N ASP A 186 9.10 -23.36 -2.53
CA ASP A 186 8.64 -24.05 -1.32
C ASP A 186 8.26 -23.11 -0.17
N SER A 187 8.52 -21.80 -0.30
CA SER A 187 8.31 -20.82 0.77
C SER A 187 7.40 -19.67 0.37
N VAL A 188 7.27 -19.37 -0.92
CA VAL A 188 6.50 -18.22 -1.41
C VAL A 188 5.19 -18.70 -2.04
N HIS A 189 4.09 -18.28 -1.43
CA HIS A 189 2.73 -18.45 -1.91
C HIS A 189 2.30 -17.21 -2.68
N ILE A 190 1.76 -17.42 -3.87
CA ILE A 190 1.13 -16.35 -4.65
C ILE A 190 -0.36 -16.46 -4.39
N LEU A 191 -0.99 -15.37 -3.97
CA LEU A 191 -2.43 -15.33 -3.80
C LEU A 191 -3.13 -15.78 -5.10
N GLU A 192 -3.89 -16.87 -5.03
CA GLU A 192 -4.59 -17.49 -6.15
C GLU A 192 -5.86 -16.71 -6.49
N ASP A 193 -6.68 -16.38 -5.49
CA ASP A 193 -7.86 -15.55 -5.71
C ASP A 193 -7.49 -14.05 -5.73
N GLN A 194 -6.99 -13.63 -6.88
CA GLN A 194 -6.66 -12.23 -7.16
C GLN A 194 -7.85 -11.27 -6.99
N GLN A 195 -9.09 -11.77 -6.97
CA GLN A 195 -10.27 -10.92 -6.78
C GLN A 195 -10.40 -10.41 -5.33
N LEU A 196 -9.66 -10.99 -4.39
CA LEU A 196 -9.59 -10.54 -3.00
C LEU A 196 -8.74 -9.26 -2.86
N ALA A 197 -7.80 -9.01 -3.77
CA ALA A 197 -6.85 -7.88 -3.73
C ALA A 197 -6.97 -7.04 -5.02
N LEU A 198 -7.76 -5.96 -4.97
CA LEU A 198 -8.08 -5.17 -6.16
C LEU A 198 -7.58 -3.73 -6.07
N ALA A 199 -7.45 -3.10 -7.23
CA ALA A 199 -6.93 -1.75 -7.39
C ALA A 199 -7.49 -1.09 -8.67
N PRO A 200 -7.09 0.15 -9.01
CA PRO A 200 -7.60 0.87 -10.18
C PRO A 200 -7.30 0.15 -11.49
N TRP A 201 -6.19 -0.58 -11.53
CA TRP A 201 -5.75 -1.33 -12.70
C TRP A 201 -6.51 -2.65 -12.93
N ASN A 202 -7.41 -3.06 -12.03
CA ASN A 202 -8.31 -4.20 -12.22
C ASN A 202 -9.73 -3.78 -12.65
N ALA A 203 -9.94 -2.51 -13.02
CA ALA A 203 -11.29 -1.94 -13.23
C ALA A 203 -12.13 -2.66 -14.29
N SER A 204 -11.53 -3.21 -15.35
CA SER A 204 -12.27 -3.95 -16.37
C SER A 204 -12.66 -5.36 -15.92
N TYR A 205 -11.90 -5.99 -15.02
CA TYR A 205 -12.32 -7.24 -14.37
C TYR A 205 -13.52 -7.01 -13.44
N ILE A 206 -13.49 -5.94 -12.65
CA ILE A 206 -14.63 -5.53 -11.81
C ILE A 206 -15.88 -5.26 -12.66
N ALA A 207 -15.72 -4.68 -13.85
CA ALA A 207 -16.86 -4.46 -14.75
C ALA A 207 -17.52 -5.76 -15.21
N ARG A 208 -16.74 -6.84 -15.40
CA ARG A 208 -17.24 -8.15 -15.87
C ARG A 208 -18.08 -8.87 -14.82
N THR A 209 -17.84 -8.62 -13.53
CA THR A 209 -18.63 -9.21 -12.43
C THR A 209 -19.97 -8.53 -12.21
N ARG A 210 -20.31 -7.49 -13.00
CA ARG A 210 -21.57 -6.75 -12.91
C ARG A 210 -21.86 -6.21 -11.50
N GLY A 211 -20.81 -5.93 -10.72
CA GLY A 211 -20.92 -5.36 -9.37
C GLY A 211 -21.18 -6.37 -8.25
N SER A 212 -21.13 -7.68 -8.51
CA SER A 212 -21.20 -8.70 -7.45
C SER A 212 -19.89 -8.88 -6.69
N LEU A 213 -18.78 -8.36 -7.22
CA LEU A 213 -17.46 -8.53 -6.64
C LEU A 213 -17.22 -7.55 -5.50
N VAL A 214 -16.94 -8.09 -4.32
CA VAL A 214 -16.43 -7.34 -3.17
C VAL A 214 -15.05 -7.91 -2.85
N PRO A 215 -13.97 -7.12 -2.90
CA PRO A 215 -12.64 -7.60 -2.52
C PRO A 215 -12.50 -7.66 -1.00
N VAL A 216 -11.42 -8.28 -0.51
CA VAL A 216 -10.99 -8.10 0.88
C VAL A 216 -10.54 -6.67 1.08
N PHE A 217 -9.70 -6.16 0.19
CA PHE A 217 -9.26 -4.78 0.21
C PHE A 217 -9.19 -4.18 -1.19
N TYR A 218 -9.30 -2.85 -1.25
CA TYR A 218 -9.01 -2.08 -2.46
C TYR A 218 -7.83 -1.15 -2.21
N HIS A 219 -6.85 -1.19 -3.11
CA HIS A 219 -5.72 -0.27 -3.12
C HIS A 219 -6.10 1.03 -3.81
N PHE A 220 -6.09 2.15 -3.10
CA PHE A 220 -6.42 3.47 -3.67
C PHE A 220 -5.22 4.11 -4.37
N HIS A 221 -4.53 3.33 -5.22
CA HIS A 221 -3.33 3.76 -5.92
C HIS A 221 -3.56 5.07 -6.70
N GLY A 222 -2.68 6.04 -6.46
CA GLY A 222 -2.74 7.35 -7.09
C GLY A 222 -3.79 8.31 -6.52
N PHE A 223 -4.51 7.93 -5.45
CA PHE A 223 -5.39 8.83 -4.71
C PHE A 223 -4.57 9.94 -4.04
N ARG A 224 -5.00 11.19 -4.16
CA ARG A 224 -4.27 12.35 -3.63
C ARG A 224 -5.22 13.37 -3.02
N ILE A 225 -5.01 13.70 -1.75
CA ILE A 225 -5.64 14.86 -1.09
C ILE A 225 -4.77 16.07 -1.39
N PHE A 226 -5.00 16.77 -2.48
CA PHE A 226 -4.14 17.89 -2.90
C PHE A 226 -4.64 19.26 -2.41
N SER A 227 -5.81 19.30 -1.77
CA SER A 227 -6.35 20.48 -1.08
C SER A 227 -7.34 20.05 0.00
N GLU A 228 -7.62 20.92 0.96
CA GLU A 228 -8.61 20.64 2.01
C GLU A 228 -10.03 20.35 1.49
N LYS A 229 -10.34 20.81 0.27
CA LYS A 229 -11.68 20.73 -0.32
C LYS A 229 -11.80 19.66 -1.38
N LYS A 230 -10.69 19.14 -1.91
CA LYS A 230 -10.70 18.24 -3.08
C LYS A 230 -9.62 17.17 -3.00
N ALA A 231 -10.01 15.98 -3.43
CA ALA A 231 -9.10 14.87 -3.72
C ALA A 231 -9.17 14.49 -5.20
N ARG A 232 -8.02 14.05 -5.76
CA ARG A 232 -7.98 13.29 -7.01
C ARG A 232 -8.15 11.82 -6.66
N ALA A 233 -9.18 11.20 -7.19
CA ALA A 233 -9.53 9.82 -6.89
C ALA A 233 -8.53 8.84 -7.51
N PHE A 234 -8.29 9.02 -8.81
CA PHE A 234 -7.44 8.16 -9.63
C PHE A 234 -6.92 8.96 -10.82
N PHE A 235 -5.88 8.45 -11.46
CA PHE A 235 -5.26 9.08 -12.63
C PHE A 235 -4.70 8.02 -13.58
N GLY A 236 -5.08 8.08 -14.86
CA GLY A 236 -4.64 7.12 -15.88
C GLY A 236 -5.52 5.88 -16.02
N TYR A 237 -6.60 5.75 -15.24
CA TYR A 237 -7.49 4.59 -15.24
C TYR A 237 -8.92 4.97 -15.61
N ARG A 238 -9.57 4.17 -16.44
CA ARG A 238 -11.02 4.24 -16.68
C ARG A 238 -11.74 3.36 -15.66
N ILE A 239 -12.26 4.01 -14.62
CA ILE A 239 -13.00 3.33 -13.54
C ILE A 239 -14.47 3.16 -13.95
N CYS A 240 -14.95 1.92 -13.90
CA CYS A 240 -16.35 1.57 -14.19
C CYS A 240 -17.27 1.91 -13.00
N PRO A 241 -18.60 2.02 -13.20
CA PRO A 241 -19.53 2.31 -12.09
C PRO A 241 -19.44 1.29 -10.94
N ALA A 242 -19.20 0.01 -11.24
CA ALA A 242 -19.04 -1.03 -10.24
C ALA A 242 -17.78 -0.83 -9.37
N ALA A 243 -16.68 -0.31 -9.91
CA ALA A 243 -15.49 0.04 -9.13
C ALA A 243 -15.62 1.41 -8.45
N GLU A 244 -16.45 2.32 -8.97
CA GLU A 244 -16.66 3.65 -8.40
C GLU A 244 -17.26 3.60 -6.99
N VAL A 245 -18.05 2.57 -6.68
CA VAL A 245 -18.64 2.38 -5.34
C VAL A 245 -17.58 2.33 -4.23
N PHE A 246 -16.40 1.76 -4.52
CA PHE A 246 -15.28 1.69 -3.58
C PHE A 246 -14.74 3.09 -3.27
N TYR A 247 -14.57 3.93 -4.29
CA TYR A 247 -14.15 5.33 -4.11
C TYR A 247 -15.17 6.16 -3.36
N LEU A 248 -16.48 5.97 -3.63
CA LEU A 248 -17.52 6.69 -2.91
C LEU A 248 -17.55 6.31 -1.42
N ALA A 249 -17.41 5.03 -1.10
CA ALA A 249 -17.28 4.55 0.28
C ALA A 249 -16.04 5.14 0.96
N TYR A 250 -14.88 5.05 0.30
CA TYR A 250 -13.61 5.56 0.81
C TYR A 250 -13.63 7.06 1.06
N VAL A 251 -14.11 7.85 0.10
CA VAL A 251 -14.20 9.31 0.23
C VAL A 251 -15.18 9.71 1.33
N ARG A 252 -16.35 9.05 1.43
CA ARG A 252 -17.31 9.33 2.52
C ARG A 252 -16.66 9.12 3.88
N HIS A 253 -15.90 8.04 4.04
CA HIS A 253 -15.21 7.77 5.29
C HIS A 253 -14.07 8.78 5.54
N LEU A 254 -13.25 9.07 4.53
CA LEU A 254 -12.19 10.07 4.61
C LEU A 254 -12.72 11.45 5.04
N ARG A 255 -13.90 11.88 4.57
CA ARG A 255 -14.50 13.15 5.04
C ARG A 255 -14.72 13.15 6.55
N SER A 256 -15.24 12.04 7.08
CA SER A 256 -15.48 11.88 8.53
C SER A 256 -14.16 11.90 9.31
N ILE A 257 -13.13 11.23 8.79
CA ILE A 257 -11.77 11.25 9.36
C ILE A 257 -11.20 12.66 9.37
N LEU A 258 -11.27 13.37 8.24
CA LEU A 258 -10.75 14.72 8.10
C LEU A 258 -11.45 15.69 9.07
N MET A 259 -12.76 15.58 9.23
CA MET A 259 -13.49 16.36 10.24
C MET A 259 -12.99 16.07 11.65
N ARG A 260 -12.79 14.79 12.01
CA ARG A 260 -12.31 14.37 13.33
C ARG A 260 -10.88 14.82 13.63
N ILE A 261 -9.94 14.67 12.70
CA ILE A 261 -8.55 15.10 12.94
C ILE A 261 -8.45 16.62 13.06
N ASN A 262 -9.23 17.38 12.27
CA ASN A 262 -9.28 18.84 12.36
C ASN A 262 -9.82 19.29 13.73
N GLN A 263 -10.79 18.57 14.31
CA GLN A 263 -11.29 18.83 15.68
C GLN A 263 -10.22 18.60 16.76
N HIS A 264 -9.23 17.75 16.50
CA HIS A 264 -8.07 17.51 17.38
C HIS A 264 -6.89 18.44 17.07
N GLY A 265 -7.10 19.51 16.27
CA GLY A 265 -6.07 20.47 15.91
C GLY A 265 -5.01 19.92 14.95
N ILE A 266 -5.27 18.78 14.30
CA ILE A 266 -4.37 18.19 13.30
C ILE A 266 -4.76 18.73 11.93
N ALA A 267 -3.83 19.41 11.25
CA ALA A 267 -4.06 19.93 9.92
C ALA A 267 -4.28 18.81 8.90
N THR A 268 -5.08 19.08 7.87
CA THR A 268 -5.33 18.11 6.79
C THR A 268 -4.02 17.83 6.02
N PRO A 269 -3.50 16.59 6.04
CA PRO A 269 -2.28 16.26 5.31
C PRO A 269 -2.51 16.36 3.81
N LEU A 270 -1.72 17.19 3.14
CA LEU A 270 -1.81 17.37 1.69
C LEU A 270 -0.75 16.53 0.99
N ILE A 271 -1.18 15.76 -0.01
CA ILE A 271 -0.29 15.07 -0.92
C ILE A 271 -0.33 15.86 -2.24
N PRO A 272 0.74 16.61 -2.57
CA PRO A 272 0.75 17.40 -3.78
C PRO A 272 0.56 16.48 -4.99
N LEU A 273 -0.11 17.01 -6.01
CA LEU A 273 -0.07 16.36 -7.31
C LEU A 273 1.38 16.44 -7.78
N SER A 274 1.96 15.33 -8.22
CA SER A 274 3.29 15.37 -8.80
C SER A 274 3.31 16.44 -9.89
N PRO A 275 4.37 17.27 -9.96
CA PRO A 275 4.60 18.05 -11.16
C PRO A 275 4.89 17.02 -12.24
N GLU A 276 3.87 16.61 -12.98
CA GLU A 276 4.04 16.05 -14.30
C GLU A 276 4.97 17.04 -15.02
N SER A 277 6.22 16.64 -15.21
CA SER A 277 7.35 17.45 -15.66
C SER A 277 6.91 18.68 -16.44
N LEU A 278 7.32 19.88 -15.98
CA LEU A 278 7.05 21.21 -16.55
C LEU A 278 6.93 21.19 -18.09
N HIS A 279 5.74 20.84 -18.58
CA HIS A 279 5.44 20.76 -20.00
C HIS A 279 4.18 21.57 -20.24
N TRP A 280 4.30 22.58 -21.09
CA TRP A 280 3.20 23.45 -21.52
C TRP A 280 1.97 22.70 -22.06
N LYS A 281 2.10 21.42 -22.45
CA LYS A 281 0.99 20.54 -22.88
C LYS A 281 0.17 19.95 -21.73
N LEU A 282 0.55 20.16 -20.47
CA LEU A 282 -0.12 19.58 -19.29
C LEU A 282 -1.62 19.92 -19.21
N PRO A 283 -2.07 21.18 -19.45
CA PRO A 283 -3.49 21.50 -19.44
C PRO A 283 -4.28 20.70 -20.47
N PHE A 284 -3.73 20.57 -21.69
CA PHE A 284 -4.36 19.80 -22.77
C PHE A 284 -4.39 18.30 -22.46
N ARG A 285 -3.34 17.74 -21.85
CA ARG A 285 -3.30 16.34 -21.40
C ARG A 285 -4.33 16.06 -20.31
N LEU A 286 -4.48 16.97 -19.34
CA LEU A 286 -5.47 16.84 -18.27
C LEU A 286 -6.90 16.96 -18.81
N ILE A 287 -7.14 17.90 -19.73
CA ILE A 287 -8.43 18.04 -20.42
C ILE A 287 -8.75 16.77 -21.22
N ALA A 288 -7.81 16.26 -22.02
CA ALA A 288 -7.97 15.03 -22.77
C ALA A 288 -8.28 13.82 -21.86
N ARG A 289 -7.53 13.65 -20.77
CA ARG A 289 -7.78 12.59 -19.77
C ARG A 289 -9.15 12.73 -19.11
N ARG A 290 -9.61 13.97 -18.84
CA ARG A 290 -10.94 14.21 -18.29
C ARG A 290 -12.04 13.83 -19.30
N PHE A 291 -11.86 14.16 -20.58
CA PHE A 291 -12.76 13.69 -21.65
C PHE A 291 -12.78 12.17 -21.76
N ARG A 292 -11.62 11.51 -21.61
CA ARG A 292 -11.49 10.04 -21.60
C ARG A 292 -11.94 9.38 -20.29
N LYS A 293 -12.36 10.16 -19.29
CA LYS A 293 -12.73 9.69 -17.94
C LYS A 293 -11.60 8.93 -17.23
N GLU A 294 -10.35 9.28 -17.52
CA GLU A 294 -9.13 8.71 -16.92
C GLU A 294 -8.67 9.46 -15.66
N VAL A 295 -9.42 10.47 -15.24
CA VAL A 295 -9.16 11.24 -14.02
C VAL A 295 -10.48 11.67 -13.40
N LYS A 296 -10.59 11.57 -12.09
CA LYS A 296 -11.77 12.01 -11.34
C LYS A 296 -11.37 12.73 -10.07
N TYR A 297 -12.18 13.72 -9.71
CA TYR A 297 -12.01 14.53 -8.51
C TYR A 297 -13.25 14.41 -7.65
N TYR A 298 -13.07 14.31 -6.33
CA TYR A 298 -14.14 14.36 -5.34
C TYR A 298 -13.98 15.59 -4.46
N ALA A 299 -15.11 16.18 -4.06
CA ALA A 299 -15.13 17.14 -2.97
C ALA A 299 -14.86 16.42 -1.62
N LEU A 300 -14.20 17.09 -0.69
CA LEU A 300 -13.95 16.61 0.68
C LEU A 300 -14.69 17.43 1.74
N LYS A 301 -15.30 18.54 1.33
CA LYS A 301 -16.18 19.39 2.13
C LYS A 301 -17.43 19.66 1.31
#